data_AF-A0A9D5TKY2-F1
#
_entry.id   AF-A0A9D5TKY2-F1
#
_cell.length_a   1.000
_cell.length_b   1.000
_cell.length_c   1.000
_cell.angle_alpha   90.00
_cell.angle_beta   90.00
_cell.angle_gamma   90.00
#
_symmetry.space_group_name_H-M   'P 1'
#
loop_
_entity.id
_entity.type
_entity.pdbx_description
1 polymer ?
#
loop_
_entity_poly.entity_id
_entity_poly.type
_entity_poly.pdbx_seq_one_letter_code
_entity_poly.pdbx_strand_id
1 'polypeptide(L)'
;MNWLRTILTTATEAVTEATQQTTQGSSLDSMVSMLDILLWVMLLGYGAYALYTAIRLRRTYMLFANKFLYPGNCSMDTCLDEDGFIDYILPRITAWGCFMVLFGILFMVNTYVIKLSGLWVDLAAILLPVGSVIWYMFIQRKAAKLYWEA
;
A
#
# COMPACT_ATOMS: atom_id res chain seq x y z
N MET A 1 -7.16 -29.30 54.90
CA MET A 1 -6.54 -28.04 54.41
C MET A 1 -6.27 -27.99 52.90
N ASN A 2 -6.56 -29.06 52.13
CA ASN A 2 -6.15 -29.13 50.72
C ASN A 2 -7.13 -28.45 49.75
N TRP A 3 -8.43 -28.41 50.09
CA TRP A 3 -9.47 -27.86 49.21
C TRP A 3 -9.35 -26.35 48.96
N LEU A 4 -8.94 -25.59 49.97
CA LEU A 4 -8.68 -24.14 49.83
C LEU A 4 -7.54 -23.84 48.86
N ARG A 5 -6.51 -24.70 48.82
CA ARG A 5 -5.40 -24.56 47.88
C ARG A 5 -5.87 -24.80 46.45
N THR A 6 -6.73 -25.80 46.23
CA THR A 6 -7.29 -26.10 44.91
C THR A 6 -8.17 -24.96 44.36
N ILE A 7 -8.95 -24.30 45.22
CA ILE A 7 -9.75 -23.14 44.82
C ILE A 7 -8.86 -21.94 44.49
N LEU A 8 -7.81 -21.70 45.28
CA LEU A 8 -6.86 -20.62 45.02
C LEU A 8 -6.09 -20.84 43.71
N THR A 9 -5.66 -22.07 43.41
CA THR A 9 -4.94 -22.37 42.16
C THR A 9 -5.85 -22.18 40.94
N THR A 10 -7.07 -22.73 40.98
CA THR A 10 -8.04 -22.58 39.88
C THR A 10 -8.46 -21.13 39.65
N ALA A 11 -8.64 -20.34 40.71
CA ALA A 11 -8.91 -18.92 40.60
C ALA A 11 -7.72 -18.14 40.01
N THR A 12 -6.48 -18.51 40.36
CA THR A 12 -5.27 -17.86 39.84
C THR A 12 -5.08 -18.16 38.35
N GLU A 13 -5.32 -19.41 37.93
CA GLU A 13 -5.27 -19.82 36.53
C GLU A 13 -6.33 -19.09 35.68
N ALA A 14 -7.58 -19.02 36.13
CA ALA A 14 -8.65 -18.31 35.43
C ALA A 14 -8.37 -16.80 35.28
N VAL A 15 -7.80 -16.15 36.30
CA VAL A 15 -7.40 -14.74 36.23
C VAL A 15 -6.21 -14.56 35.28
N THR A 16 -5.27 -15.50 35.25
CA THR A 16 -4.12 -15.46 34.34
C THR A 16 -4.57 -15.62 32.88
N GLU A 17 -5.49 -16.53 32.60
CA GLU A 17 -6.08 -16.72 31.27
C GLU A 17 -6.89 -15.50 30.82
N ALA A 18 -7.71 -14.90 31.69
CA ALA A 18 -8.44 -13.68 31.38
C ALA A 18 -7.51 -12.48 31.14
N THR A 19 -6.43 -12.37 31.92
CA THR A 19 -5.41 -11.33 31.74
C THR A 19 -4.64 -11.55 30.43
N GLN A 20 -4.30 -12.80 30.10
CA GLN A 20 -3.63 -13.16 28.85
C GLN A 20 -4.53 -12.93 27.64
N GLN A 21 -5.81 -13.28 27.68
CA GLN A 21 -6.77 -13.02 26.60
C GLN A 21 -6.98 -11.52 26.37
N THR A 22 -7.07 -10.73 27.44
CA THR A 22 -7.19 -9.27 27.33
C THR A 22 -5.92 -8.66 26.74
N THR A 23 -4.75 -9.16 27.16
CA THR A 23 -3.45 -8.71 26.66
C THR A 23 -3.21 -9.15 25.20
N GLN A 24 -3.59 -10.38 24.81
CA GLN A 24 -3.50 -10.87 23.43
C GLN A 24 -4.49 -10.21 22.48
N GLY A 25 -5.73 -9.97 22.92
CA GLY A 25 -6.72 -9.22 22.13
C GLY A 25 -6.23 -7.80 21.84
N SER A 26 -5.73 -7.10 22.87
CA SER A 26 -5.17 -5.76 22.71
C SER A 26 -3.90 -5.71 21.83
N SER A 27 -3.09 -6.77 21.80
CA SER A 27 -1.88 -6.81 20.97
C SER A 27 -2.20 -7.07 19.49
N LEU A 28 -3.19 -7.91 19.18
CA LEU A 28 -3.64 -8.10 17.81
C LEU A 28 -4.34 -6.84 17.24
N ASP A 29 -5.20 -6.20 18.04
CA ASP A 29 -5.90 -4.97 17.62
C ASP A 29 -4.91 -3.82 17.35
N SER A 30 -3.86 -3.70 18.17
CA SER A 30 -2.80 -2.71 17.95
C SER A 30 -1.97 -3.01 16.70
N MET A 31 -1.68 -4.29 16.41
CA MET A 31 -0.99 -4.67 15.17
C MET A 31 -1.81 -4.38 13.92
N VAL A 32 -3.12 -4.68 13.93
CA VAL A 32 -4.02 -4.41 12.81
C VAL A 32 -4.15 -2.90 12.58
N SER A 33 -4.32 -2.13 13.66
CA SER A 33 -4.37 -0.66 13.57
C SER A 33 -3.09 -0.05 13.00
N MET A 34 -1.91 -0.58 13.37
CA MET A 34 -0.65 -0.13 12.76
C MET A 34 -0.58 -0.46 11.27
N LEU A 35 -1.04 -1.65 10.86
CA LEU A 35 -1.07 -2.05 9.45
C LEU A 35 -1.99 -1.14 8.62
N ASP A 36 -3.16 -0.80 9.15
CA ASP A 36 -4.10 0.10 8.47
C ASP A 36 -3.51 1.50 8.26
N ILE A 37 -2.84 2.04 9.28
CA ILE A 37 -2.16 3.33 9.19
C ILE A 37 -1.02 3.26 8.16
N LEU A 38 -0.21 2.20 8.17
CA LEU A 38 0.87 2.01 7.20
C LEU A 38 0.34 1.90 5.77
N LEU A 39 -0.73 1.13 5.56
CA LEU A 39 -1.40 1.01 4.28
C LEU A 39 -1.86 2.39 3.79
N TRP A 40 -2.56 3.14 4.65
CA TRP A 40 -3.04 4.47 4.33
C TRP A 40 -1.90 5.44 3.95
N VAL A 41 -0.83 5.49 4.75
CA VAL A 41 0.36 6.31 4.47
C VAL A 41 1.02 5.88 3.17
N MET A 42 1.10 4.59 2.88
CA MET A 42 1.69 4.08 1.65
C MET A 42 0.85 4.46 0.44
N LEU A 43 -0.48 4.29 0.47
CA LEU A 43 -1.35 4.63 -0.66
C LEU A 43 -1.32 6.13 -0.96
N LEU A 44 -1.47 6.97 0.07
CA LEU A 44 -1.43 8.41 -0.13
C LEU A 44 -0.02 8.90 -0.47
N GLY A 45 1.00 8.39 0.22
CA GLY A 45 2.40 8.77 -0.01
C GLY A 45 2.86 8.41 -1.42
N TYR A 46 2.69 7.15 -1.85
CA TYR A 46 3.04 6.72 -3.20
C TYR A 46 2.15 7.38 -4.26
N GLY A 47 0.83 7.49 -4.01
CA GLY A 47 -0.09 8.11 -4.96
C GLY A 47 0.20 9.58 -5.20
N ALA A 48 0.40 10.36 -4.12
CA ALA A 48 0.77 11.77 -4.20
C ALA A 48 2.15 11.96 -4.84
N TYR A 49 3.12 11.10 -4.51
CA TYR A 49 4.43 11.13 -5.14
C TYR A 49 4.35 10.82 -6.64
N ALA A 50 3.57 9.82 -7.05
CA ALA A 50 3.35 9.49 -8.46
C ALA A 50 2.67 10.62 -9.24
N LEU A 51 1.73 11.34 -8.62
CA LEU A 51 1.12 12.53 -9.19
C LEU A 51 2.12 13.68 -9.30
N TYR A 52 2.93 13.91 -8.27
CA TYR A 52 3.99 14.92 -8.31
C TYR A 52 5.00 14.64 -9.42
N THR A 53 5.43 13.38 -9.59
CA THR A 53 6.35 13.01 -10.67
C THR A 53 5.69 13.15 -12.03
N ALA A 54 4.41 12.82 -12.18
CA ALA A 54 3.66 13.03 -13.42
C ALA A 54 3.55 14.52 -13.80
N ILE A 55 3.21 15.38 -12.83
CA ILE A 55 3.11 16.83 -13.05
C ILE A 55 4.47 17.41 -13.40
N ARG A 56 5.52 17.02 -12.67
CA ARG A 56 6.88 17.45 -12.95
C ARG A 56 7.30 17.00 -14.35
N LEU A 57 7.09 15.73 -14.70
CA LEU A 57 7.42 15.19 -16.02
C LEU A 57 6.68 15.94 -17.14
N ARG A 58 5.39 16.24 -16.96
CA ARG A 58 4.61 17.05 -17.92
C ARG A 58 5.12 18.48 -18.08
N ARG A 59 5.64 19.10 -17.02
CA ARG A 59 6.13 20.49 -17.05
C ARG A 59 7.53 20.62 -17.60
N THR A 60 8.37 19.61 -17.40
CA THR A 60 9.78 19.67 -17.80
C THR A 60 10.10 18.88 -19.06
N TYR A 61 9.23 17.94 -19.48
CA TYR A 61 9.44 17.08 -20.66
C TYR A 61 10.85 16.47 -20.71
N MET A 62 11.41 16.19 -19.53
CA MET A 62 12.75 15.65 -19.36
C MET A 62 12.70 14.47 -18.40
N LEU A 63 13.39 13.41 -18.78
CA LEU A 63 13.54 12.21 -17.97
C LEU A 63 14.50 12.50 -16.81
N PHE A 64 13.97 12.53 -15.59
CA PHE A 64 14.80 12.66 -14.38
C PHE A 64 15.19 11.29 -13.85
N ALA A 65 16.40 11.18 -13.29
CA ALA A 65 16.83 10.00 -12.54
C ALA A 65 15.92 9.77 -11.33
N ASN A 66 14.93 8.88 -11.47
CA ASN A 66 14.05 8.47 -10.39
C ASN A 66 13.87 6.95 -10.39
N LYS A 67 14.40 6.28 -9.36
CA LYS A 67 14.26 4.82 -9.16
C LYS A 67 12.81 4.34 -9.10
N PHE A 68 11.86 5.24 -8.81
CA PHE A 68 10.44 4.91 -8.80
C PHE A 68 9.83 4.86 -10.22
N LEU A 69 10.43 5.57 -11.17
CA LEU A 69 9.95 5.65 -12.55
C LEU A 69 10.57 4.58 -13.45
N TYR A 70 11.81 4.17 -13.18
CA TYR A 70 12.52 3.23 -14.05
C TYR A 70 12.28 1.77 -13.64
N PRO A 71 11.99 0.87 -14.60
CA PRO A 71 12.23 -0.55 -14.39
C PRO A 71 13.71 -0.74 -14.07
N GLY A 72 13.99 -1.47 -12.99
CA GLY A 72 15.35 -1.65 -12.49
C GLY A 72 16.29 -2.07 -13.62
N ASN A 73 17.42 -1.35 -13.74
CA ASN A 73 18.51 -1.54 -14.70
C ASN A 73 18.46 -0.76 -16.03
N CYS A 74 17.49 0.13 -16.26
CA CYS A 74 17.49 1.05 -17.42
C CYS A 74 17.98 2.45 -17.01
N SER A 75 19.11 2.91 -17.57
CA SER A 75 19.59 4.30 -17.42
C SER A 75 18.95 5.21 -18.45
N MET A 76 18.68 6.46 -18.07
CA MET A 76 18.13 7.51 -18.95
C MET A 76 18.93 7.65 -20.27
N ASP A 77 20.25 7.48 -20.22
CA ASP A 77 21.16 7.61 -21.37
C ASP A 77 21.04 6.47 -22.41
N THR A 78 20.25 5.43 -22.12
CA THR A 78 20.07 4.26 -23.00
C THR A 78 18.67 4.19 -23.60
N CYS A 79 17.85 5.23 -23.40
CA CYS A 79 16.53 5.32 -24.02
C CYS A 79 16.67 5.57 -25.52
N LEU A 80 16.04 4.75 -26.36
CA LEU A 80 16.03 4.95 -27.82
C LEU A 80 15.08 6.08 -28.26
N ASP A 81 14.00 6.32 -27.51
CA ASP A 81 12.98 7.33 -27.81
C ASP A 81 12.38 7.89 -26.52
N GLU A 82 12.95 8.99 -26.05
CA GLU A 82 12.57 9.65 -24.79
C GLU A 82 11.17 10.26 -24.84
N ASP A 83 10.83 10.95 -25.93
CA ASP A 83 9.56 11.64 -26.11
C ASP A 83 8.40 10.63 -26.21
N GLY A 84 8.59 9.54 -26.98
CA GLY A 84 7.61 8.47 -27.10
C GLY A 84 7.34 7.75 -25.78
N PHE A 85 8.37 7.58 -24.93
CA PHE A 85 8.19 7.01 -23.59
C PHE A 85 7.41 7.95 -22.67
N ILE A 86 7.70 9.25 -22.70
CA ILE A 86 7.03 10.26 -21.87
C ILE A 86 5.51 10.29 -22.18
N ASP A 87 5.14 10.34 -23.46
CA ASP A 87 3.73 10.37 -23.87
C ASP A 87 2.98 9.06 -23.53
N TYR A 88 3.69 7.92 -23.53
CA TYR A 88 3.12 6.63 -23.14
C TYR A 88 2.91 6.51 -21.63
N ILE A 89 3.89 6.95 -20.82
CA ILE A 89 3.89 6.74 -19.38
C ILE A 89 3.05 7.79 -18.64
N LEU A 90 3.05 9.05 -19.09
CA LEU A 90 2.37 10.18 -18.44
C LEU A 90 0.88 9.93 -18.12
N PRO A 91 0.02 9.56 -19.08
CA PRO A 91 -1.40 9.33 -18.78
C PRO A 91 -1.60 8.15 -17.82
N ARG A 92 -0.70 7.16 -17.85
CA ARG A 92 -0.80 5.93 -17.06
C ARG A 92 -0.36 6.14 -15.61
N ILE A 93 0.76 6.84 -15.39
CA ILE A 93 1.21 7.20 -14.04
C ILE A 93 0.23 8.16 -13.37
N THR A 94 -0.36 9.10 -14.14
CA THR A 94 -1.38 10.01 -13.63
C THR A 94 -2.64 9.25 -13.22
N ALA A 95 -3.14 8.35 -14.08
CA ALA A 95 -4.30 7.54 -13.77
C ALA A 95 -4.07 6.66 -12.53
N TRP A 96 -2.91 6.02 -12.44
CA TRP A 96 -2.56 5.17 -11.30
C TRP A 96 -2.37 5.97 -10.00
N GLY A 97 -1.70 7.12 -10.05
CA GLY A 97 -1.54 8.02 -8.91
C GLY A 97 -2.88 8.56 -8.40
N CYS A 98 -3.78 8.99 -9.30
CA CYS A 98 -5.14 9.40 -8.95
C CYS A 98 -5.92 8.26 -8.29
N PHE A 99 -5.85 7.05 -8.84
CA PHE A 99 -6.49 5.87 -8.26
C PHE A 99 -6.00 5.61 -6.83
N MET A 100 -4.67 5.64 -6.61
CA MET A 100 -4.06 5.44 -5.29
C MET A 100 -4.52 6.48 -4.26
N VAL A 101 -4.54 7.77 -4.64
CA VAL A 101 -4.97 8.85 -3.73
C VAL A 101 -6.45 8.72 -3.41
N LEU A 102 -7.30 8.53 -4.42
CA LEU A 102 -8.75 8.38 -4.21
C LEU A 102 -9.06 7.16 -3.34
N PHE A 103 -8.41 6.03 -3.60
CA PHE A 103 -8.60 4.81 -2.83
C PHE A 103 -8.08 4.97 -1.39
N GLY A 104 -6.95 5.62 -1.19
CA GLY A 104 -6.43 5.93 0.16
C GLY A 104 -7.37 6.82 0.97
N ILE A 105 -7.99 7.83 0.34
CA ILE A 105 -9.02 8.68 0.98
C ILE A 105 -10.25 7.84 1.33
N LEU A 106 -10.75 7.01 0.41
CA LEU A 106 -11.90 6.14 0.67
C LEU A 106 -11.63 5.15 1.79
N PHE A 107 -10.43 4.57 1.83
CA PHE A 107 -9.99 3.68 2.91
C PHE A 107 -10.00 4.42 4.25
N MET A 108 -9.44 5.64 4.31
CA MET A 108 -9.47 6.48 5.50
C MET A 108 -10.90 6.77 5.98
N VAL A 109 -11.78 7.19 5.07
CA VAL A 109 -13.18 7.50 5.38
C VAL A 109 -13.90 6.24 5.87
N ASN A 110 -13.61 5.08 5.28
CA ASN A 110 -14.17 3.82 5.75
C ASN A 110 -13.72 3.50 7.18
N THR A 111 -12.42 3.63 7.48
CA THR A 111 -11.87 3.30 8.79
C THR A 111 -12.36 4.23 9.90
N TYR A 112 -12.49 5.54 9.64
CA TYR A 112 -12.82 6.52 10.69
C TYR A 112 -14.31 6.89 10.77
N VAL A 113 -15.05 6.87 9.66
CA VAL A 113 -16.42 7.40 9.60
C VAL A 113 -17.45 6.28 9.43
N ILE A 114 -17.30 5.46 8.39
CA ILE A 114 -18.35 4.53 7.96
C ILE A 114 -18.28 3.20 8.74
N LYS A 115 -17.06 2.74 9.07
CA LYS A 115 -16.75 1.45 9.71
C LYS A 115 -17.45 0.28 9.01
N LEU A 116 -17.48 0.32 7.67
CA LEU A 116 -18.08 -0.75 6.88
C LEU A 116 -17.19 -1.99 7.04
N SER A 117 -17.69 -2.99 7.77
CA SER A 117 -16.98 -4.24 8.01
C SER A 117 -17.63 -5.38 7.22
N GLY A 118 -16.80 -6.17 6.57
CA GLY A 118 -17.25 -7.31 5.80
C GLY A 118 -16.10 -7.93 5.02
N LEU A 119 -16.08 -9.27 4.96
CA LEU A 119 -15.01 -10.03 4.31
C LEU A 119 -14.69 -9.50 2.90
N TRP A 120 -15.72 -9.18 2.12
CA TRP A 120 -15.56 -8.65 0.76
C TRP A 120 -14.95 -7.24 0.71
N VAL A 121 -15.25 -6.40 1.70
CA VAL A 121 -14.71 -5.04 1.82
C VAL A 121 -13.24 -5.10 2.22
N ASP A 122 -12.90 -5.91 3.22
CA ASP A 122 -11.53 -6.09 3.70
C ASP A 122 -10.65 -6.72 2.63
N LEU A 123 -11.19 -7.73 1.93
CA LEU A 123 -10.51 -8.39 0.82
C LEU A 123 -10.28 -7.42 -0.35
N ALA A 124 -11.27 -6.60 -0.71
CA ALA A 124 -11.13 -5.59 -1.75
C ALA A 124 -10.14 -4.48 -1.36
N ALA A 125 -10.10 -4.07 -0.09
CA ALA A 125 -9.17 -3.08 0.44
C ALA A 125 -7.70 -3.47 0.23
N ILE A 126 -7.40 -4.77 0.21
CA ILE A 126 -6.06 -5.30 -0.01
C ILE A 126 -5.82 -5.63 -1.50
N LEU A 127 -6.75 -6.32 -2.14
CA LEU A 127 -6.56 -6.79 -3.52
C LEU A 127 -6.53 -5.67 -4.55
N LEU A 128 -7.31 -4.59 -4.37
CA LEU A 128 -7.34 -3.50 -5.33
C LEU A 128 -6.01 -2.73 -5.39
N PRO A 129 -5.41 -2.29 -4.25
CA PRO A 129 -4.09 -1.67 -4.28
C PRO A 129 -3.03 -2.60 -4.83
N VAL A 130 -2.97 -3.85 -4.36
CA VAL A 130 -1.96 -4.83 -4.80
C VAL A 130 -2.08 -5.11 -6.30
N GLY A 131 -3.30 -5.37 -6.79
CA GLY A 131 -3.55 -5.62 -8.20
C GLY A 131 -3.15 -4.43 -9.09
N SER A 132 -3.45 -3.21 -8.65
CA SER A 132 -3.06 -2.00 -9.40
C SER A 132 -1.55 -1.76 -9.41
N VAL A 133 -0.82 -2.08 -8.33
CA VAL A 133 0.65 -2.03 -8.27
C VAL A 133 1.25 -3.03 -9.26
N ILE A 134 0.75 -4.27 -9.25
CA ILE A 134 1.19 -5.32 -10.17
C ILE A 134 0.95 -4.89 -11.63
N TRP A 135 -0.23 -4.35 -11.94
CA TRP A 135 -0.56 -3.81 -13.26
C TRP A 135 0.42 -2.71 -13.69
N TYR A 136 0.73 -1.77 -12.79
CA TYR A 136 1.68 -0.71 -13.07
C TYR A 136 3.11 -1.25 -13.30
N MET A 137 3.54 -2.27 -12.55
CA MET A 137 4.81 -2.96 -12.78
C MET A 137 4.88 -3.61 -14.17
N PHE A 138 3.78 -4.21 -14.65
CA PHE A 138 3.74 -4.76 -16.01
C PHE A 138 3.84 -3.68 -17.08
N ILE A 139 3.18 -2.54 -16.90
CA ILE A 139 3.30 -1.39 -17.81
C ILE A 139 4.75 -0.90 -17.87
N GLN A 140 5.41 -0.80 -16.72
CA GLN A 140 6.81 -0.40 -16.64
C GLN A 140 7.74 -1.37 -17.35
N ARG A 141 7.56 -2.68 -17.14
CA ARG A 141 8.33 -3.72 -17.85
C ARG A 141 8.08 -3.68 -19.36
N LYS A 142 6.83 -3.47 -19.78
CA LYS A 142 6.49 -3.34 -21.19
C LYS A 142 7.15 -2.11 -21.81
N ALA A 143 7.13 -0.98 -21.11
CA ALA A 143 7.81 0.23 -21.57
C ALA A 143 9.33 0.03 -21.67
N ALA A 144 9.96 -0.67 -20.72
CA ALA A 144 11.37 -1.04 -20.82
C ALA A 144 11.69 -1.77 -22.13
N LYS A 145 10.88 -2.77 -22.48
CA LYS A 145 11.07 -3.54 -23.71
C LYS A 145 10.85 -2.74 -24.99
N LEU A 146 9.96 -1.75 -24.95
CA LEU A 146 9.63 -0.94 -26.12
C LEU A 146 10.66 0.16 -26.39
N TYR A 147 11.27 0.73 -25.34
CA TYR A 147 12.07 1.94 -25.44
C TYR A 147 13.55 1.75 -25.03
N TRP A 148 13.93 0.61 -24.43
CA TRP A 148 15.30 0.30 -24.00
C TRP A 148 15.89 -1.00 -24.58
N GLU A 149 15.07 -2.02 -24.87
CA GLU A 149 15.52 -3.26 -25.53
C GLU A 149 15.15 -3.20 -27.02
N ALA A 150 15.93 -2.46 -27.82
CA ALA A 150 15.87 -2.57 -29.28
C ALA A 150 16.64 -3.80 -29.80
#